data_AF-A0A350PGB4-F1
#
_entry.id   AF-A0A350PGB4-F1
#
_cell.length_a   1.000
_cell.length_b   1.000
_cell.length_c   1.000
_cell.angle_alpha   90.00
_cell.angle_beta   90.00
_cell.angle_gamma   90.00
#
_symmetry.space_group_name_H-M   'P 1'
#
loop_
_entity.id
_entity.type
_entity.pdbx_description
1 polymer ?
#
loop_
_entity_poly.entity_id
_entity_poly.type
_entity_poly.pdbx_seq_one_letter_code
_entity_poly.pdbx_strand_id
1 'polypeptide(L)'
;MELTKWYGEKGLVIDDNFAFASQGNSTDDLIREMNNQGLFVNSLDLTGQVTRVPVQSAPGVRPDKGNERSGWYVINELDGNYFVTFGNWRTGEQHKWSSINTNQLSNIDRVALQKRMEEAIERAEVAKKVRHDEVAKEVQERYKNCQPVISHEYLNSKNVKSYGLKQMNESLIGPVYSPSTGELRSLQYIDKKGQKRFVSASEIKGNIFLIGCEIGQLATQEQLVVVEGYSTAATVFESTKIPTVCVFSANFTLEAVSNIRKISQARLYIALDNDESGVGERKAKEVASAIPNSFVRIPSARGDYNDMAQEHGLDRVKYEILNLGLGITQHPIRSLVKEPPPKEWLVDNLLEKSKPALLASIGGVGKSMMALDLAIKISQGQGNWFDHPITKGGNVVIISAEDDLVEMHRRINALDPHNKRFDAPYDVYAYTIPDQPKPLTLI
;
A
#
# COMPACT_ATOMS: atom_id res chain seq x y z
N MET A 1 -27.64 12.65 9.54
CA MET A 1 -26.79 11.45 9.65
C MET A 1 -27.57 10.33 8.99
N GLU A 2 -27.21 9.93 7.76
CA GLU A 2 -27.99 8.94 7.00
C GLU A 2 -27.83 7.55 7.61
N LEU A 3 -28.90 7.05 8.21
CA LEU A 3 -28.98 5.76 8.90
C LEU A 3 -29.02 4.55 7.94
N THR A 4 -29.16 4.80 6.63
CA THR A 4 -29.26 3.80 5.56
C THR A 4 -27.95 3.07 5.26
N LYS A 5 -26.80 3.61 5.68
CA LYS A 5 -25.50 2.95 5.48
C LYS A 5 -25.29 1.70 6.36
N TRP A 6 -26.17 1.50 7.36
CA TRP A 6 -26.03 0.45 8.39
C TRP A 6 -27.04 -0.69 8.24
N TYR A 7 -27.96 -0.62 7.27
CA TYR A 7 -29.03 -1.59 7.07
C TYR A 7 -28.95 -2.17 5.65
N GLY A 8 -28.45 -3.41 5.52
CA GLY A 8 -28.70 -4.25 4.35
C GLY A 8 -29.98 -5.08 4.55
N GLU A 9 -30.54 -5.65 3.47
CA GLU A 9 -31.84 -6.37 3.45
C GLU A 9 -31.95 -7.59 4.39
N LYS A 10 -30.87 -7.98 5.08
CA LYS A 10 -30.85 -9.10 6.05
C LYS A 10 -30.31 -8.74 7.44
N GLY A 11 -30.17 -7.45 7.76
CA GLY A 11 -29.60 -6.97 9.03
C GLY A 11 -28.21 -6.35 8.87
N LEU A 12 -27.63 -5.97 10.02
CA LEU A 12 -26.35 -5.26 10.15
C LEU A 12 -25.21 -5.98 9.42
N VAL A 13 -24.48 -5.24 8.58
CA VAL A 13 -23.24 -5.71 7.95
C VAL A 13 -22.18 -5.85 9.04
N ILE A 14 -21.79 -7.09 9.33
CA ILE A 14 -20.67 -7.42 10.22
C ILE A 14 -19.38 -7.05 9.48
N ASP A 15 -18.60 -6.12 10.03
CA ASP A 15 -17.23 -5.89 9.58
C ASP A 15 -16.34 -6.96 10.26
N ASP A 16 -15.54 -7.67 9.48
CA ASP A 16 -14.69 -8.77 9.96
C ASP A 16 -13.55 -8.31 10.89
N ASN A 17 -13.33 -6.98 11.04
CA ASN A 17 -12.38 -6.40 12.00
C ASN A 17 -12.83 -6.46 13.48
N PHE A 18 -14.02 -7.02 13.74
CA PHE A 18 -14.70 -7.02 15.04
C PHE A 18 -14.58 -8.34 15.85
N ALA A 19 -13.70 -9.25 15.45
CA ALA A 19 -13.44 -10.48 16.21
C ALA A 19 -12.54 -10.22 17.43
N PHE A 20 -13.10 -10.26 18.64
CA PHE A 20 -12.33 -10.29 19.89
C PHE A 20 -11.83 -11.71 20.14
N ALA A 21 -10.51 -11.88 20.29
CA ALA A 21 -9.87 -13.20 20.25
C ALA A 21 -9.88 -13.95 21.59
N SER A 22 -10.16 -13.29 22.71
CA SER A 22 -10.04 -13.85 24.06
C SER A 22 -11.16 -13.41 24.99
N GLN A 23 -11.65 -14.32 25.83
CA GLN A 23 -12.77 -14.14 26.76
C GLN A 23 -12.29 -14.29 28.21
N GLY A 24 -12.80 -13.46 29.12
CA GLY A 24 -12.63 -13.63 30.56
C GLY A 24 -13.74 -12.89 31.33
N ASN A 25 -14.03 -13.33 32.54
CA ASN A 25 -15.20 -12.85 33.31
C ASN A 25 -14.82 -11.80 34.37
N SER A 26 -13.54 -11.45 34.50
CA SER A 26 -13.05 -10.56 35.54
C SER A 26 -11.89 -9.67 35.10
N THR A 27 -11.65 -8.59 35.84
CA THR A 27 -10.45 -7.75 35.71
C THR A 27 -9.15 -8.51 35.96
N ASP A 28 -9.21 -9.59 36.75
CA ASP A 28 -8.05 -10.45 37.03
C ASP A 28 -7.66 -11.30 35.82
N ASP A 29 -8.65 -11.77 35.05
CA ASP A 29 -8.41 -12.49 33.79
C ASP A 29 -7.74 -11.59 32.75
N LEU A 30 -8.18 -10.33 32.67
CA LEU A 30 -7.58 -9.31 31.81
C LEU A 30 -6.13 -9.01 32.22
N ILE A 31 -5.86 -8.82 33.52
CA ILE A 31 -4.50 -8.65 34.04
C ILE A 31 -3.63 -9.85 33.66
N ARG A 32 -4.16 -11.07 33.82
CA ARG A 32 -3.44 -12.30 33.48
C ARG A 32 -3.13 -12.39 31.99
N GLU A 33 -4.08 -12.03 31.13
CA GLU A 33 -3.88 -12.04 29.68
C GLU A 33 -2.81 -11.03 29.25
N MET A 34 -2.86 -9.80 29.77
CA MET A 34 -1.82 -8.80 29.48
C MET A 34 -0.43 -9.26 29.93
N ASN A 35 -0.34 -9.88 31.12
CA ASN A 35 0.92 -10.46 31.61
C ASN A 35 1.39 -11.66 30.76
N ASN A 36 0.49 -12.51 30.27
CA ASN A 36 0.83 -13.61 29.36
C ASN A 36 1.39 -13.09 28.03
N GLN A 37 0.87 -11.98 27.52
CA GLN A 37 1.39 -11.29 26.32
C GLN A 37 2.61 -10.39 26.64
N GLY A 38 3.17 -10.50 27.84
CA GLY A 38 4.44 -9.88 28.22
C GLY A 38 4.35 -8.46 28.79
N LEU A 39 3.16 -7.89 29.03
CA LEU A 39 3.02 -6.59 29.69
C LEU A 39 3.00 -6.77 31.22
N PHE A 40 3.80 -6.01 31.96
CA PHE A 40 3.75 -6.03 33.43
C PHE A 40 2.64 -5.14 33.97
N VAL A 41 1.50 -5.73 34.31
CA VAL A 41 0.34 -5.02 34.85
C VAL A 41 -0.01 -5.60 36.23
N ASN A 42 0.06 -4.77 37.28
CA ASN A 42 -0.30 -5.16 38.65
C ASN A 42 -1.61 -4.52 39.12
N SER A 43 -2.00 -3.40 38.51
CA SER A 43 -3.26 -2.71 38.77
C SER A 43 -3.74 -2.06 37.49
N LEU A 44 -5.07 -2.03 37.31
CA LEU A 44 -5.71 -1.43 36.15
C LEU A 44 -6.00 0.04 36.42
N ASP A 45 -5.66 0.86 35.43
CA ASP A 45 -6.08 2.24 35.32
C ASP A 45 -7.31 2.29 34.42
N LEU A 46 -8.47 2.54 35.05
CA LEU A 46 -9.77 2.54 34.39
C LEU A 46 -10.15 3.91 33.83
N THR A 47 -9.21 4.87 33.77
CA THR A 47 -9.49 6.24 33.32
C THR A 47 -9.76 6.37 31.81
N GLY A 48 -9.59 5.29 31.04
CA GLY A 48 -9.70 5.33 29.58
C GLY A 48 -8.55 6.04 28.88
N GLN A 49 -7.48 6.37 29.61
CA GLN A 49 -6.26 6.93 29.06
C GLN A 49 -5.30 5.82 28.64
N VAL A 50 -4.30 6.17 27.82
CA VAL A 50 -3.23 5.25 27.47
C VAL A 50 -2.31 5.09 28.67
N THR A 51 -2.40 3.94 29.34
CA THR A 51 -1.56 3.64 30.49
C THR A 51 -0.32 2.89 30.04
N ARG A 52 0.85 3.45 30.37
CA ARG A 52 2.14 2.88 30.00
C ARG A 52 2.65 1.90 31.05
N VAL A 53 3.04 0.72 30.59
CA VAL A 53 3.50 -0.37 31.45
C VAL A 53 4.83 -0.94 30.99
N PRO A 54 5.66 -1.48 31.90
CA PRO A 54 6.88 -2.18 31.52
C PRO A 54 6.54 -3.44 30.72
N VAL A 55 7.44 -3.87 29.84
CA VAL A 55 7.37 -5.17 29.17
C VAL A 55 8.31 -6.15 29.86
N GLN A 56 7.78 -7.30 30.27
CA GLN A 56 8.54 -8.47 30.76
C GLN A 56 9.06 -9.30 29.58
N SER A 57 9.93 -10.27 29.88
CA SER A 57 10.55 -11.12 28.85
C SER A 57 9.49 -11.83 28.01
N ALA A 58 9.44 -11.51 26.70
CA ALA A 58 8.57 -12.14 25.72
C ALA A 58 9.42 -12.71 24.56
N PRO A 59 8.94 -13.71 23.80
CA PRO A 59 9.69 -14.26 22.66
C PRO A 59 10.09 -13.16 21.67
N GLY A 60 11.39 -12.95 21.47
CA GLY A 60 11.91 -11.95 20.53
C GLY A 60 12.01 -10.51 21.06
N VAL A 61 11.65 -10.24 22.32
CA VAL A 61 11.69 -8.89 22.91
C VAL A 61 12.44 -8.88 24.24
N ARG A 62 13.47 -8.03 24.34
CA ARG A 62 14.18 -7.84 25.62
C ARG A 62 13.26 -7.18 26.66
N PRO A 63 13.34 -7.57 27.96
CA PRO A 63 12.62 -6.88 29.02
C PRO A 63 13.08 -5.42 29.14
N ASP A 64 12.15 -4.58 29.58
CA ASP A 64 12.41 -3.18 29.89
C ASP A 64 13.36 -3.04 31.09
N LYS A 65 14.32 -2.11 31.01
CA LYS A 65 15.28 -1.83 32.11
C LYS A 65 14.98 -0.45 32.73
N GLY A 66 15.00 -0.38 34.07
CA GLY A 66 14.80 0.87 34.81
C GLY A 66 13.40 1.47 34.62
N ASN A 67 13.34 2.72 34.14
CA ASN A 67 12.09 3.46 33.90
C ASN A 67 11.53 3.27 32.47
N GLU A 68 12.06 2.35 31.68
CA GLU A 68 11.48 2.00 30.37
C GLU A 68 10.02 1.49 30.55
N ARG A 69 9.12 1.95 29.67
CA ARG A 69 7.69 1.57 29.62
C ARG A 69 7.26 1.41 28.17
N SER A 70 7.61 0.26 27.59
CA SER A 70 7.40 -0.03 26.17
C SER A 70 6.02 -0.63 25.86
N GLY A 71 5.31 -1.11 26.88
CA GLY A 71 3.96 -1.65 26.79
C GLY A 71 2.91 -0.57 27.03
N TRP A 72 1.72 -0.78 26.51
CA TRP A 72 0.59 0.11 26.71
C TRP A 72 -0.72 -0.65 26.71
N TYR A 73 -1.71 -0.12 27.41
CA TYR A 73 -3.08 -0.54 27.30
C TYR A 73 -4.04 0.66 27.40
N VAL A 74 -5.26 0.46 26.93
CA VAL A 74 -6.40 1.38 27.07
C VAL A 74 -7.60 0.54 27.48
N ILE A 75 -8.23 0.87 28.60
CA ILE A 75 -9.42 0.19 29.13
C ILE A 75 -10.61 1.12 29.02
N ASN A 76 -11.67 0.67 28.39
CA ASN A 76 -12.96 1.36 28.36
C ASN A 76 -13.98 0.56 29.15
N GLU A 77 -14.58 1.17 30.17
CA GLU A 77 -15.70 0.60 30.91
C GLU A 77 -17.04 1.09 30.35
N LEU A 78 -17.95 0.17 30.03
CA LEU A 78 -19.31 0.45 29.58
C LEU A 78 -20.28 -0.48 30.32
N ASP A 79 -21.17 0.10 31.14
CA ASP A 79 -22.21 -0.60 31.88
C ASP A 79 -21.72 -1.83 32.67
N GLY A 80 -20.57 -1.68 33.34
CA GLY A 80 -19.93 -2.75 34.12
C GLY A 80 -19.11 -3.76 33.30
N ASN A 81 -18.96 -3.53 31.98
CA ASN A 81 -18.15 -4.36 31.09
C ASN A 81 -16.88 -3.62 30.64
N TYR A 82 -15.78 -4.37 30.47
CA TYR A 82 -14.48 -3.84 30.10
C TYR A 82 -14.08 -4.24 28.69
N PHE A 83 -13.61 -3.26 27.92
CA PHE A 83 -13.06 -3.44 26.58
C PHE A 83 -11.65 -2.89 26.56
N VAL A 84 -10.68 -3.72 26.19
CA VAL A 84 -9.28 -3.38 26.33
C VAL A 84 -8.57 -3.57 25.00
N THR A 85 -7.80 -2.56 24.63
CA THR A 85 -6.79 -2.67 23.59
C THR A 85 -5.44 -2.51 24.24
N PHE A 86 -4.53 -3.45 24.01
CA PHE A 86 -3.19 -3.40 24.59
C PHE A 86 -2.15 -3.93 23.61
N GLY A 87 -0.90 -3.58 23.85
CA GLY A 87 0.16 -3.93 22.93
C GLY A 87 1.55 -3.44 23.35
N ASN A 88 2.50 -3.61 22.45
CA ASN A 88 3.90 -3.27 22.67
C ASN A 88 4.42 -2.35 21.56
N TRP A 89 4.84 -1.15 21.94
CA TRP A 89 5.34 -0.14 21.00
C TRP A 89 6.59 -0.59 20.22
N ARG A 90 7.40 -1.51 20.77
CA ARG A 90 8.63 -2.00 20.12
C ARG A 90 8.34 -3.02 19.01
N THR A 91 7.34 -3.87 19.20
CA THR A 91 6.97 -4.91 18.21
C THR A 91 5.87 -4.43 17.26
N GLY A 92 5.09 -3.43 17.67
CA GLY A 92 3.89 -3.02 16.95
C GLY A 92 2.72 -3.99 17.12
N GLU A 93 2.85 -4.97 18.02
CA GLU A 93 1.81 -5.95 18.32
C GLU A 93 0.65 -5.31 19.08
N GLN A 94 -0.57 -5.69 18.72
CA GLN A 94 -1.82 -5.16 19.27
C GLN A 94 -2.84 -6.30 19.46
N HIS A 95 -3.42 -6.38 20.65
CA HIS A 95 -4.49 -7.32 20.99
C HIS A 95 -5.72 -6.57 21.47
N LYS A 96 -6.88 -7.23 21.32
CA LYS A 96 -8.19 -6.74 21.76
C LYS A 96 -8.82 -7.79 22.68
N TRP A 97 -9.29 -7.36 23.85
CA TRP A 97 -9.93 -8.20 24.86
C TRP A 97 -11.27 -7.58 25.31
N SER A 98 -12.26 -8.40 25.62
CA SER A 98 -13.57 -7.96 26.14
C SER A 98 -14.07 -8.84 27.28
N SER A 99 -14.72 -8.25 28.29
CA SER A 99 -15.30 -8.97 29.43
C SER A 99 -16.64 -9.63 29.15
N ILE A 100 -17.20 -9.41 27.96
CA ILE A 100 -18.46 -10.03 27.51
C ILE A 100 -18.30 -10.61 26.12
N ASN A 101 -19.19 -11.53 25.79
CA ASN A 101 -19.35 -12.03 24.43
C ASN A 101 -20.02 -10.94 23.58
N THR A 102 -19.30 -10.44 22.57
CA THR A 102 -19.79 -9.35 21.70
C THR A 102 -21.08 -9.69 20.96
N ASN A 103 -21.41 -10.98 20.83
CA ASN A 103 -22.67 -11.45 20.25
C ASN A 103 -23.90 -11.24 21.15
N GLN A 104 -23.73 -10.88 22.43
CA GLN A 104 -24.82 -10.67 23.40
C GLN A 104 -25.10 -9.18 23.70
N LEU A 105 -24.33 -8.24 23.14
CA LEU A 105 -24.55 -6.80 23.29
C LEU A 105 -25.85 -6.35 22.61
N SER A 106 -26.60 -5.45 23.26
CA SER A 106 -27.73 -4.78 22.63
C SER A 106 -27.25 -3.86 21.49
N ASN A 107 -28.12 -3.57 20.53
CA ASN A 107 -27.77 -2.71 19.38
C ASN A 107 -27.36 -1.28 19.81
N ILE A 108 -27.86 -0.79 20.96
CA ILE A 108 -27.53 0.55 21.48
C ILE A 108 -26.12 0.55 22.08
N ASP A 109 -25.75 -0.51 22.78
CA ASP A 109 -24.44 -0.63 23.45
C ASP A 109 -23.31 -0.87 22.44
N ARG A 110 -23.59 -1.55 21.33
CA ARG A 110 -22.64 -1.71 20.20
C ARG A 110 -22.27 -0.37 19.56
N VAL A 111 -23.24 0.51 19.36
CA VAL A 111 -23.00 1.85 18.79
C VAL A 111 -22.21 2.72 19.76
N ALA A 112 -22.54 2.68 21.05
CA ALA A 112 -21.80 3.40 22.08
C ALA A 112 -20.34 2.92 22.19
N LEU A 113 -20.13 1.59 22.11
CA LEU A 113 -18.80 0.98 22.13
C LEU A 113 -17.98 1.35 20.89
N GLN A 114 -18.57 1.27 19.70
CA GLN A 114 -17.91 1.65 18.45
C GLN A 114 -17.45 3.11 18.50
N LYS A 115 -18.32 4.02 18.96
CA LYS A 115 -17.97 5.44 19.10
C LYS A 115 -16.79 5.64 20.07
N ARG A 116 -16.77 4.95 21.21
CA ARG A 116 -15.65 5.06 22.17
C ARG A 116 -14.36 4.44 21.65
N MET A 117 -14.44 3.38 20.85
CA MET A 117 -13.28 2.78 20.18
C MET A 117 -12.72 3.70 19.09
N GLU A 118 -13.58 4.33 18.29
CA GLU A 118 -13.18 5.35 17.32
C GLU A 118 -12.51 6.54 18.02
N GLU A 119 -13.10 7.04 19.10
CA GLU A 119 -12.48 8.09 19.93
C GLU A 119 -11.13 7.65 20.53
N ALA A 120 -10.99 6.39 20.94
CA ALA A 120 -9.73 5.86 21.48
C ALA A 120 -8.65 5.70 20.39
N ILE A 121 -9.02 5.24 19.20
CA ILE A 121 -8.12 5.16 18.03
C ILE A 121 -7.69 6.57 17.64
N GLU A 122 -8.62 7.52 17.58
CA GLU A 122 -8.32 8.92 17.27
C GLU A 122 -7.36 9.52 18.31
N ARG A 123 -7.61 9.33 19.60
CA ARG A 123 -6.70 9.78 20.67
C ARG A 123 -5.33 9.11 20.57
N ALA A 124 -5.26 7.82 20.25
CA ALA A 124 -3.99 7.10 20.08
C ALA A 124 -3.20 7.63 18.88
N GLU A 125 -3.86 7.90 17.75
CA GLU A 125 -3.24 8.49 16.57
C GLU A 125 -2.77 9.93 16.83
N VAL A 126 -3.55 10.73 17.57
CA VAL A 126 -3.13 12.07 18.01
C VAL A 126 -1.90 11.98 18.91
N ALA A 127 -1.89 11.10 19.92
CA ALA A 127 -0.75 10.92 20.82
C ALA A 127 0.51 10.45 20.07
N LYS A 128 0.33 9.55 19.09
CA LYS A 128 1.41 9.07 18.22
C LYS A 128 2.00 10.20 17.38
N LYS A 129 1.16 11.06 16.78
CA LYS A 129 1.61 12.24 16.03
C LYS A 129 2.37 13.22 16.91
N VAL A 130 1.84 13.56 18.09
CA VAL A 130 2.55 14.42 19.06
C VAL A 130 3.93 13.85 19.37
N ARG A 131 4.02 12.53 19.60
CA ARG A 131 5.30 11.89 19.87
C ARG A 131 6.25 11.93 18.69
N HIS A 132 5.75 11.70 17.47
CA HIS A 132 6.57 11.82 16.25
C HIS A 132 7.12 13.24 16.09
N ASP A 133 6.32 14.26 16.40
CA ASP A 133 6.72 15.67 16.30
C ASP A 133 7.75 16.07 17.36
N GLU A 134 7.65 15.53 18.58
CA GLU A 134 8.68 15.67 19.61
C GLU A 134 10.02 15.07 19.17
N VAL A 135 9.97 13.83 18.66
CA VAL A 135 11.17 13.14 18.17
C VAL A 135 11.77 13.86 16.96
N ALA A 136 10.94 14.40 16.07
CA ALA A 136 11.37 15.21 14.92
C ALA A 136 12.24 16.40 15.35
N LYS A 137 11.85 17.13 16.41
CA LYS A 137 12.65 18.23 16.97
C LYS A 137 13.99 17.75 17.53
N GLU A 138 13.98 16.62 18.24
CA GLU A 138 15.18 16.02 18.81
C GLU A 138 16.18 15.58 17.73
N VAL A 139 15.70 14.93 16.66
CA VAL A 139 16.57 14.48 15.57
C VAL A 139 17.13 15.64 14.75
N GLN A 140 16.40 16.73 14.59
CA GLN A 140 16.92 17.94 13.95
C GLN A 140 18.13 18.49 14.70
N GLU A 141 18.07 18.55 16.03
CA GLU A 141 19.18 19.05 16.83
C GLU A 141 20.39 18.10 16.78
N ARG A 142 20.15 16.78 16.84
CA ARG A 142 21.21 15.78 16.67
C ARG A 142 21.86 15.87 15.29
N TYR A 143 21.08 16.10 14.24
CA TYR A 143 21.58 16.14 12.86
C TYR A 143 22.44 17.39 12.55
N LYS A 144 22.24 18.49 13.26
CA LYS A 144 23.10 19.69 13.17
C LYS A 144 24.53 19.40 13.65
N ASN A 145 24.68 18.58 14.69
CA ASN A 145 25.97 18.24 15.28
C ASN A 145 26.74 17.16 14.49
N CYS A 146 26.10 16.54 13.49
CA CYS A 146 26.72 15.51 12.66
C CYS A 146 27.66 16.14 11.62
N GLN A 147 28.79 15.48 11.37
CA GLN A 147 29.82 15.95 10.44
C GLN A 147 29.64 15.34 9.04
N PRO A 148 29.96 16.06 7.96
CA PRO A 148 30.01 15.48 6.63
C PRO A 148 30.95 14.27 6.58
N VAL A 149 30.57 13.23 5.83
CA VAL A 149 31.38 12.02 5.67
C VAL A 149 31.60 11.73 4.20
N ILE A 150 32.84 11.38 3.83
CA ILE A 150 33.22 11.06 2.45
C ILE A 150 33.63 9.59 2.34
N SER A 151 34.21 9.02 3.39
CA SER A 151 34.69 7.63 3.43
C SER A 151 34.28 6.97 4.75
N HIS A 152 33.92 5.70 4.68
CA HIS A 152 33.53 4.88 5.83
C HIS A 152 33.65 3.39 5.45
N GLU A 153 33.94 2.51 6.41
CA GLU A 153 34.16 1.08 6.13
C GLU A 153 32.94 0.42 5.46
N TYR A 154 31.72 0.80 5.87
CA TYR A 154 30.48 0.37 5.21
C TYR A 154 30.38 0.80 3.73
N LEU A 155 30.78 2.05 3.42
CA LEU A 155 30.72 2.57 2.05
C LEU A 155 31.75 1.87 1.16
N ASN A 156 32.95 1.63 1.71
CA ASN A 156 34.02 0.91 1.02
C ASN A 156 33.65 -0.56 0.79
N SER A 157 33.04 -1.24 1.78
CA SER A 157 32.63 -2.64 1.63
C SER A 157 31.48 -2.80 0.64
N LYS A 158 30.56 -1.84 0.57
CA LYS A 158 29.48 -1.80 -0.41
C LYS A 158 29.90 -1.21 -1.76
N ASN A 159 31.10 -0.65 -1.86
CA ASN A 159 31.64 0.01 -3.06
C ASN A 159 30.73 1.13 -3.59
N VAL A 160 30.25 1.99 -2.69
CA VAL A 160 29.35 3.12 -3.00
C VAL A 160 29.88 4.42 -2.40
N LYS A 161 29.59 5.56 -3.03
CA LYS A 161 30.00 6.87 -2.52
C LYS A 161 29.06 7.41 -1.46
N SER A 162 29.57 8.36 -0.67
CA SER A 162 28.77 9.12 0.27
C SER A 162 28.00 10.24 -0.44
N TYR A 163 26.70 10.03 -0.58
CA TYR A 163 25.71 11.04 -0.96
C TYR A 163 24.80 11.34 0.21
N GLY A 164 24.73 12.60 0.64
CA GLY A 164 23.77 13.08 1.66
C GLY A 164 23.92 12.47 3.06
N LEU A 165 24.95 11.64 3.30
CA LEU A 165 25.24 11.07 4.61
C LEU A 165 26.10 12.01 5.45
N LYS A 166 25.96 11.84 6.77
CA LYS A 166 26.85 12.43 7.77
C LYS A 166 27.41 11.33 8.68
N GLN A 167 28.27 11.69 9.61
CA GLN A 167 28.83 10.77 10.61
C GLN A 167 28.75 11.38 12.01
N MET A 168 28.51 10.52 12.99
CA MET A 168 28.62 10.82 14.42
C MET A 168 29.01 9.54 15.17
N ASN A 169 29.95 9.63 16.11
CA ASN A 169 30.41 8.49 16.94
C ASN A 169 30.71 7.24 16.10
N GLU A 170 31.48 7.41 15.03
CA GLU A 170 31.88 6.36 14.09
C GLU A 170 30.73 5.67 13.32
N SER A 171 29.49 6.13 13.45
CA SER A 171 28.34 5.62 12.69
C SER A 171 27.98 6.57 11.57
N LEU A 172 27.62 6.03 10.40
CA LEU A 172 27.01 6.81 9.32
C LEU A 172 25.58 7.16 9.68
N ILE A 173 25.15 8.34 9.25
CA ILE A 173 23.83 8.89 9.53
C ILE A 173 23.18 9.30 8.23
N GLY A 174 22.08 8.63 7.90
CA GLY A 174 21.16 8.98 6.81
C GLY A 174 19.94 9.73 7.35
N PRO A 175 19.70 10.98 6.93
CA PRO A 175 18.47 11.69 7.30
C PRO A 175 17.22 11.05 6.70
N VAL A 176 16.09 11.12 7.40
CA VAL A 176 14.80 10.61 6.92
C VAL A 176 13.80 11.74 6.90
N TYR A 177 13.37 12.13 5.70
CA TYR A 177 12.50 13.28 5.48
C TYR A 177 11.08 12.86 5.13
N SER A 178 10.12 13.67 5.56
CA SER A 178 8.75 13.62 5.05
C SER A 178 8.73 14.23 3.64
N PRO A 179 8.27 13.52 2.59
CA PRO A 179 8.15 14.10 1.26
C PRO A 179 7.18 15.29 1.26
N SER A 180 6.08 15.20 2.03
CA SER A 180 5.00 16.19 2.01
C SER A 180 5.35 17.49 2.72
N THR A 181 6.05 17.40 3.86
CA THR A 181 6.38 18.58 4.69
C THR A 181 7.83 19.03 4.57
N GLY A 182 8.71 18.14 4.11
CA GLY A 182 10.16 18.34 4.06
C GLY A 182 10.86 18.36 5.42
N GLU A 183 10.14 18.05 6.48
CA GLU A 183 10.71 17.95 7.82
C GLU A 183 11.55 16.68 7.98
N LEU A 184 12.64 16.79 8.75
CA LEU A 184 13.40 15.64 9.21
C LEU A 184 12.61 14.91 10.31
N ARG A 185 12.20 13.67 10.04
CA ARG A 185 11.36 12.86 10.93
C ARG A 185 12.13 11.74 11.64
N SER A 186 13.25 11.30 11.09
CA SER A 186 14.13 10.29 11.71
C SER A 186 15.58 10.39 11.21
N LEU A 187 16.45 9.58 11.80
CA LEU A 187 17.83 9.32 11.37
C LEU A 187 18.06 7.80 11.33
N GLN A 188 18.65 7.32 10.25
CA GLN A 188 19.18 5.97 10.14
C GLN A 188 20.67 5.97 10.51
N TYR A 189 21.05 5.17 11.49
CA TYR A 189 22.43 4.89 11.87
C TYR A 189 22.90 3.62 11.20
N ILE A 190 24.08 3.64 10.59
CA ILE A 190 24.74 2.47 10.02
C ILE A 190 26.13 2.36 10.65
N ASP A 191 26.37 1.28 11.38
CA ASP A 191 27.67 1.04 12.00
C ASP A 191 28.70 0.52 11.00
N LYS A 192 29.96 0.37 11.46
CA LYS A 192 31.08 -0.16 10.66
C LYS A 192 30.83 -1.56 10.08
N LYS A 193 29.98 -2.36 10.74
CA LYS A 193 29.61 -3.72 10.32
C LYS A 193 28.37 -3.74 9.41
N GLY A 194 27.76 -2.59 9.15
CA GLY A 194 26.56 -2.46 8.33
C GLY A 194 25.25 -2.73 9.07
N GLN A 195 25.24 -2.81 10.41
CA GLN A 195 23.98 -2.90 11.14
C GLN A 195 23.26 -1.55 11.08
N LYS A 196 22.01 -1.58 10.62
CA LYS A 196 21.17 -0.40 10.43
C LYS A 196 20.18 -0.28 11.59
N ARG A 197 20.07 0.91 12.18
CA ARG A 197 19.11 1.20 13.25
C ARG A 197 18.51 2.57 13.04
N PHE A 198 17.27 2.76 13.48
CA PHE A 198 16.61 4.06 13.45
C PHE A 198 16.49 4.65 14.85
N VAL A 199 16.22 5.95 14.94
CA VAL A 199 15.84 6.58 16.21
C VAL A 199 14.56 5.93 16.73
N SER A 200 14.56 5.52 18.00
CA SER A 200 13.40 4.89 18.62
C SER A 200 12.18 5.82 18.62
N ALA A 201 11.00 5.27 18.35
CA ALA A 201 9.73 6.01 18.29
C ALA A 201 9.69 7.15 17.25
N SER A 202 10.56 7.09 16.23
CA SER A 202 10.54 8.02 15.11
C SER A 202 9.61 7.55 13.99
N GLU A 203 9.23 8.49 13.12
CA GLU A 203 8.36 8.21 11.99
C GLU A 203 9.18 7.81 10.76
N ILE A 204 9.12 6.54 10.39
CA ILE A 204 9.85 5.98 9.23
C ILE A 204 8.91 5.66 8.07
N LYS A 205 7.71 5.17 8.39
CA LYS A 205 6.70 4.79 7.41
C LYS A 205 6.29 6.01 6.58
N GLY A 206 6.32 5.88 5.26
CA GLY A 206 5.97 6.97 4.34
C GLY A 206 7.05 8.06 4.17
N ASN A 207 8.18 7.95 4.87
CA ASN A 207 9.29 8.90 4.81
C ASN A 207 10.48 8.33 4.02
N ILE A 208 11.32 9.21 3.49
CA ILE A 208 12.30 8.89 2.46
C ILE A 208 13.68 9.49 2.74
N PHE A 209 14.69 8.93 2.08
CA PHE A 209 15.99 9.56 1.92
C PHE A 209 16.25 9.84 0.43
N LEU A 210 16.91 10.95 0.11
CA LEU A 210 17.13 11.38 -1.28
C LEU A 210 18.61 11.42 -1.62
N ILE A 211 18.92 11.01 -2.86
CA ILE A 211 20.23 11.17 -3.50
C ILE A 211 20.01 11.85 -4.85
N GLY A 212 20.85 12.83 -5.18
CA GLY A 212 20.82 13.52 -6.47
C GLY A 212 19.82 14.66 -6.57
N CYS A 213 18.98 14.89 -5.55
CA CYS A 213 18.14 16.08 -5.43
C CYS A 213 17.83 16.40 -3.96
N GLU A 214 17.39 17.62 -3.71
CA GLU A 214 16.87 18.03 -2.40
C GLU A 214 15.34 17.87 -2.33
N ILE A 215 14.78 17.87 -1.12
CA ILE A 215 13.32 17.75 -0.93
C ILE A 215 12.57 18.85 -1.68
N GLY A 216 13.05 20.09 -1.62
CA GLY A 216 12.42 21.23 -2.30
C GLY A 216 12.41 21.13 -3.83
N GLN A 217 13.21 20.22 -4.39
CA GLN A 217 13.34 20.02 -5.84
C GLN A 217 12.50 18.84 -6.35
N LEU A 218 11.83 18.08 -5.47
CA LEU A 218 11.02 16.92 -5.86
C LEU A 218 9.90 17.26 -6.86
N ALA A 219 9.29 18.44 -6.71
CA ALA A 219 8.18 18.88 -7.56
C ALA A 219 8.60 19.16 -9.01
N THR A 220 9.88 19.52 -9.23
CA THR A 220 10.40 19.88 -10.56
C THR A 220 11.14 18.73 -11.25
N GLN A 221 11.31 17.58 -10.58
CA GLN A 221 11.94 16.42 -11.20
C GLN A 221 11.03 15.80 -12.26
N GLU A 222 11.59 15.51 -13.43
CA GLU A 222 10.89 14.78 -14.49
C GLU A 222 10.85 13.28 -14.20
N GLN A 223 11.89 12.75 -13.55
CA GLN A 223 12.08 11.32 -13.30
C GLN A 223 12.68 11.09 -11.91
N LEU A 224 12.21 10.04 -11.24
CA LEU A 224 12.73 9.57 -9.95
C LEU A 224 12.82 8.05 -9.96
N VAL A 225 13.86 7.49 -9.33
CA VAL A 225 13.96 6.04 -9.11
C VAL A 225 13.79 5.73 -7.63
N VAL A 226 12.80 4.93 -7.29
CA VAL A 226 12.50 4.51 -5.91
C VAL A 226 13.10 3.15 -5.66
N VAL A 227 13.96 3.02 -4.66
CA VAL A 227 14.69 1.79 -4.33
C VAL A 227 14.66 1.48 -2.85
N GLU A 228 14.94 0.23 -2.47
CA GLU A 228 15.10 -0.17 -1.08
C GLU A 228 16.55 -0.04 -0.63
N GLY A 229 16.79 0.80 0.39
CA GLY A 229 18.09 0.93 1.05
C GLY A 229 19.09 1.88 0.37
N TYR A 230 20.03 2.36 1.19
CA TYR A 230 21.00 3.37 0.79
C TYR A 230 21.98 2.93 -0.30
N SER A 231 22.57 1.73 -0.16
CA SER A 231 23.60 1.26 -1.09
C SER A 231 23.04 1.06 -2.51
N THR A 232 21.82 0.54 -2.60
CA THR A 232 21.06 0.42 -3.84
C THR A 232 20.79 1.81 -4.44
N ALA A 233 20.38 2.78 -3.62
CA ALA A 233 20.14 4.16 -4.07
C ALA A 233 21.39 4.82 -4.63
N ALA A 234 22.53 4.72 -3.93
CA ALA A 234 23.80 5.23 -4.40
C ALA A 234 24.21 4.58 -5.73
N THR A 235 24.10 3.26 -5.85
CA THR A 235 24.44 2.52 -7.07
C THR A 235 23.57 2.93 -8.26
N VAL A 236 22.26 3.04 -8.06
CA VAL A 236 21.32 3.45 -9.11
C VAL A 236 21.55 4.90 -9.53
N PHE A 237 21.84 5.80 -8.59
CA PHE A 237 22.23 7.17 -8.91
C PHE A 237 23.56 7.23 -9.67
N GLU A 238 24.55 6.44 -9.25
CA GLU A 238 25.86 6.40 -9.89
C GLU A 238 25.79 5.92 -11.35
N SER A 239 24.95 4.93 -11.62
CA SER A 239 24.73 4.34 -12.95
C SER A 239 23.84 5.19 -13.87
N THR A 240 22.74 5.75 -13.35
CA THR A 240 21.72 6.43 -14.19
C THR A 240 21.82 7.95 -14.19
N LYS A 241 22.37 8.56 -13.12
CA LYS A 241 22.32 9.99 -12.82
C LYS A 241 20.90 10.56 -12.64
N ILE A 242 19.88 9.71 -12.52
CA ILE A 242 18.52 10.10 -12.17
C ILE A 242 18.42 10.20 -10.65
N PRO A 243 17.83 11.25 -10.07
CA PRO A 243 17.65 11.34 -8.63
C PRO A 243 16.91 10.13 -8.06
N THR A 244 17.40 9.60 -6.95
CA THR A 244 16.91 8.36 -6.37
C THR A 244 16.31 8.59 -5.00
N VAL A 245 15.18 7.96 -4.76
CA VAL A 245 14.44 7.92 -3.50
C VAL A 245 14.73 6.58 -2.83
N CYS A 246 15.38 6.62 -1.68
CA CYS A 246 15.58 5.46 -0.81
C CYS A 246 14.38 5.33 0.14
N VAL A 247 13.70 4.19 0.06
CA VAL A 247 12.77 3.71 1.09
C VAL A 247 13.46 2.68 1.99
N PHE A 248 12.98 2.56 3.22
CA PHE A 248 13.63 1.72 4.25
C PHE A 248 13.04 0.32 4.38
N SER A 249 11.95 0.04 3.66
CA SER A 249 11.33 -1.28 3.55
C SER A 249 10.41 -1.30 2.34
N ALA A 250 10.38 -2.41 1.59
CA ALA A 250 9.40 -2.65 0.53
C ALA A 250 7.95 -2.36 0.97
N ASN A 251 7.59 -2.67 2.22
CA ASN A 251 6.24 -2.48 2.74
C ASN A 251 5.84 -1.00 2.91
N PHE A 252 6.81 -0.10 3.00
CA PHE A 252 6.55 1.34 3.17
C PHE A 252 6.52 2.08 1.84
N THR A 253 6.86 1.41 0.74
CA THR A 253 6.96 2.00 -0.61
C THR A 253 5.66 2.63 -1.06
N LEU A 254 4.51 1.97 -0.86
CA LEU A 254 3.22 2.51 -1.29
C LEU A 254 2.90 3.85 -0.63
N GLU A 255 3.11 3.95 0.68
CA GLU A 255 2.85 5.17 1.43
C GLU A 255 3.84 6.28 1.08
N ALA A 256 5.13 5.95 0.94
CA ALA A 256 6.17 6.89 0.55
C ALA A 256 5.92 7.45 -0.85
N VAL A 257 5.59 6.59 -1.82
CA VAL A 257 5.28 6.99 -3.19
C VAL A 257 3.98 7.78 -3.27
N SER A 258 2.98 7.42 -2.47
CA SER A 258 1.74 8.21 -2.35
C SER A 258 2.02 9.63 -1.85
N ASN A 259 2.91 9.78 -0.87
CA ASN A 259 3.32 11.09 -0.36
C ASN A 259 4.11 11.90 -1.39
N ILE A 260 5.00 11.27 -2.16
CA ILE A 260 5.72 11.93 -3.26
C ILE A 260 4.74 12.38 -4.34
N ARG A 261 3.75 11.55 -4.70
CA ARG A 261 2.79 11.87 -5.77
C ARG A 261 1.91 13.08 -5.44
N LYS A 262 1.68 13.40 -4.15
CA LYS A 262 0.98 14.63 -3.73
C LYS A 262 1.70 15.90 -4.17
N ILE A 263 3.02 15.85 -4.35
CA ILE A 263 3.85 17.03 -4.65
C ILE A 263 4.57 16.95 -6.00
N SER A 264 4.69 15.77 -6.62
CA SER A 264 5.47 15.56 -7.83
C SER A 264 4.71 14.74 -8.87
N GLN A 265 4.78 15.18 -10.12
CA GLN A 265 4.25 14.46 -11.29
C GLN A 265 5.34 13.66 -12.04
N ALA A 266 6.53 13.52 -11.44
CA ALA A 266 7.64 12.78 -12.01
C ALA A 266 7.24 11.36 -12.45
N ARG A 267 7.91 10.86 -13.48
CA ARG A 267 7.91 9.44 -13.84
C ARG A 267 8.67 8.66 -12.77
N LEU A 268 8.00 7.70 -12.14
CA LEU A 268 8.56 6.92 -11.04
C LEU A 268 9.00 5.55 -11.52
N TYR A 269 10.27 5.21 -11.36
CA TYR A 269 10.77 3.85 -11.58
C TYR A 269 10.86 3.15 -10.24
N ILE A 270 10.06 2.10 -10.01
CA ILE A 270 10.02 1.37 -8.75
C ILE A 270 10.94 0.15 -8.85
N ALA A 271 12.12 0.31 -8.27
CA ALA A 271 13.27 -0.58 -8.35
C ALA A 271 13.58 -1.20 -6.98
N LEU A 272 12.61 -1.95 -6.45
CA LEU A 272 12.76 -2.72 -5.20
C LEU A 272 13.56 -4.01 -5.45
N ASP A 273 13.99 -4.64 -4.35
CA ASP A 273 14.84 -5.82 -4.37
C ASP A 273 14.13 -7.05 -4.96
N ASN A 274 14.90 -7.94 -5.58
CA ASN A 274 14.43 -9.25 -6.03
C ASN A 274 14.72 -10.31 -4.95
N ASP A 275 13.88 -10.34 -3.93
CA ASP A 275 14.00 -11.23 -2.78
C ASP A 275 13.37 -12.61 -3.01
N GLU A 276 13.84 -13.65 -2.31
CA GLU A 276 13.28 -15.00 -2.44
C GLU A 276 11.78 -15.06 -2.11
N SER A 277 11.34 -14.22 -1.17
CA SER A 277 9.94 -14.15 -0.75
C SER A 277 9.03 -13.39 -1.73
N GLY A 278 9.62 -12.73 -2.73
CA GLY A 278 8.93 -11.93 -3.74
C GLY A 278 8.13 -10.76 -3.16
N VAL A 279 8.51 -10.26 -1.98
CA VAL A 279 7.85 -9.10 -1.36
C VAL A 279 8.16 -7.85 -2.17
N GLY A 280 9.40 -7.66 -2.62
CA GLY A 280 9.81 -6.49 -3.40
C GLY A 280 9.02 -6.38 -4.71
N GLU A 281 8.93 -7.48 -5.46
CA GLU A 281 8.16 -7.53 -6.70
C GLU A 281 6.66 -7.26 -6.48
N ARG A 282 6.05 -7.89 -5.46
CA ARG A 282 4.64 -7.69 -5.13
C ARG A 282 4.35 -6.23 -4.76
N LYS A 283 5.18 -5.63 -3.90
CA LYS A 283 5.02 -4.23 -3.47
C LYS A 283 5.28 -3.24 -4.61
N ALA A 284 6.22 -3.52 -5.50
CA ALA A 284 6.43 -2.68 -6.68
C ALA A 284 5.22 -2.72 -7.64
N LYS A 285 4.64 -3.91 -7.87
CA LYS A 285 3.41 -4.08 -8.66
C LYS A 285 2.19 -3.42 -8.03
N GLU A 286 2.07 -3.50 -6.70
CA GLU A 286 1.02 -2.81 -5.93
C GLU A 286 1.11 -1.29 -6.15
N VAL A 287 2.31 -0.70 -6.04
CA VAL A 287 2.55 0.73 -6.31
C VAL A 287 2.18 1.08 -7.75
N ALA A 288 2.66 0.31 -8.73
CA ALA A 288 2.42 0.59 -10.15
C ALA A 288 0.93 0.49 -10.53
N SER A 289 0.16 -0.35 -9.83
CA SER A 289 -1.28 -0.49 -10.05
C SER A 289 -2.07 0.64 -9.37
N ALA A 290 -1.62 1.11 -8.21
CA ALA A 290 -2.32 2.13 -7.43
C ALA A 290 -1.98 3.56 -7.86
N ILE A 291 -0.76 3.81 -8.38
CA ILE A 291 -0.24 5.15 -8.62
C ILE A 291 0.17 5.30 -10.10
N PRO A 292 -0.46 6.21 -10.86
CA PRO A 292 -0.16 6.40 -12.28
C PRO A 292 1.27 6.88 -12.50
N ASN A 293 1.77 6.71 -13.73
CA ASN A 293 3.13 7.09 -14.14
C ASN A 293 4.22 6.44 -13.27
N SER A 294 3.98 5.20 -12.82
CA SER A 294 4.89 4.38 -12.02
C SER A 294 5.21 3.08 -12.75
N PHE A 295 6.49 2.74 -12.87
CA PHE A 295 6.99 1.65 -13.71
C PHE A 295 7.86 0.70 -12.89
N VAL A 296 7.51 -0.58 -12.86
CA VAL A 296 8.26 -1.59 -12.13
C VAL A 296 9.60 -1.88 -12.83
N ARG A 297 10.68 -1.92 -12.06
CA ARG A 297 12.07 -2.17 -12.49
C ARG A 297 12.77 -3.07 -11.47
N ILE A 298 12.31 -4.30 -11.29
CA ILE A 298 12.96 -5.28 -10.39
C ILE A 298 14.23 -5.84 -11.05
N PRO A 299 15.34 -6.02 -10.31
CA PRO A 299 16.56 -6.66 -10.82
C PRO A 299 16.26 -8.02 -11.47
N SER A 300 16.87 -8.29 -12.63
CA SER A 300 16.70 -9.58 -13.31
C SER A 300 17.36 -10.75 -12.58
N ALA A 301 18.42 -10.49 -11.81
CA ALA A 301 19.06 -11.44 -10.91
C ALA A 301 18.47 -11.33 -9.49
N ARG A 302 18.70 -12.35 -8.67
CA ARG A 302 18.34 -12.32 -7.24
C ARG A 302 19.21 -11.29 -6.51
N GLY A 303 18.64 -10.61 -5.52
CA GLY A 303 19.32 -9.56 -4.75
C GLY A 303 18.88 -8.15 -5.14
N ASP A 304 19.72 -7.17 -4.81
CA ASP A 304 19.50 -5.76 -5.09
C ASP A 304 20.34 -5.28 -6.31
N TYR A 305 20.13 -4.02 -6.73
CA TYR A 305 20.93 -3.45 -7.83
C TYR A 305 22.40 -3.18 -7.44
N ASN A 306 22.72 -3.10 -6.14
CA ASN A 306 24.10 -2.97 -5.68
C ASN A 306 24.86 -4.28 -5.91
N ASP A 307 24.26 -5.42 -5.57
CA ASP A 307 24.83 -6.75 -5.82
C ASP A 307 25.02 -6.98 -7.33
N MET A 308 24.03 -6.59 -8.14
CA MET A 308 24.14 -6.61 -9.61
C MET A 308 25.27 -5.74 -10.14
N ALA A 309 25.49 -4.54 -9.59
CA ALA A 309 26.59 -3.68 -10.01
C ALA A 309 27.95 -4.28 -9.67
N GLN A 310 28.06 -4.99 -8.54
CA GLN A 310 29.30 -5.67 -8.15
C GLN A 310 29.61 -6.87 -9.06
N GLU A 311 28.58 -7.61 -9.50
CA GLU A 311 28.76 -8.79 -10.36
C GLU A 311 28.90 -8.45 -11.85
N HIS A 312 28.12 -7.47 -12.35
CA HIS A 312 27.95 -7.21 -13.79
C HIS A 312 28.27 -5.76 -14.20
N GLY A 313 28.63 -4.90 -13.24
CA GLY A 313 28.98 -3.49 -13.49
C GLY A 313 27.77 -2.54 -13.57
N LEU A 314 28.07 -1.23 -13.49
CA LEU A 314 27.07 -0.16 -13.47
C LEU A 314 26.26 -0.04 -14.78
N ASP A 315 26.85 -0.41 -15.92
CA ASP A 315 26.18 -0.34 -17.21
C ASP A 315 24.98 -1.31 -17.28
N ARG A 316 25.09 -2.47 -16.62
CA ARG A 316 23.98 -3.43 -16.53
C ARG A 316 22.81 -2.87 -15.73
N VAL A 317 23.09 -2.24 -14.58
CA VAL A 317 22.08 -1.56 -13.77
C VAL A 317 21.40 -0.44 -14.56
N LYS A 318 22.19 0.40 -15.23
CA LYS A 318 21.69 1.47 -16.08
C LYS A 318 20.76 0.92 -17.17
N TYR A 319 21.18 -0.15 -17.83
CA TYR A 319 20.35 -0.83 -18.83
C TYR A 319 19.03 -1.26 -18.21
N GLU A 320 19.00 -2.01 -17.11
CA GLU A 320 17.75 -2.53 -16.55
C GLU A 320 16.78 -1.43 -16.06
N ILE A 321 17.29 -0.37 -15.43
CA ILE A 321 16.45 0.75 -14.97
C ILE A 321 15.88 1.52 -16.17
N LEU A 322 16.73 1.86 -17.15
CA LEU A 322 16.36 2.70 -18.29
C LEU A 322 15.76 1.93 -19.45
N ASN A 323 15.77 0.59 -19.44
CA ASN A 323 15.23 -0.18 -20.55
C ASN A 323 13.74 0.11 -20.66
N LEU A 324 13.38 0.84 -21.71
CA LEU A 324 12.02 1.11 -22.14
C LEU A 324 11.55 0.09 -23.18
N GLY A 325 12.34 -0.97 -23.44
CA GLY A 325 11.99 -2.04 -24.38
C GLY A 325 10.81 -2.89 -23.90
N LEU A 326 10.34 -3.78 -24.78
CA LEU A 326 9.17 -4.66 -24.58
C LEU A 326 9.25 -5.63 -23.39
N GLY A 327 10.26 -5.54 -22.53
CA GLY A 327 10.44 -6.45 -21.39
C GLY A 327 10.70 -7.90 -21.81
N ILE A 328 11.30 -8.12 -22.98
CA ILE A 328 11.47 -9.45 -23.61
C ILE A 328 12.12 -10.48 -22.66
N THR A 329 12.96 -10.03 -21.72
CA THR A 329 13.67 -10.88 -20.77
C THR A 329 12.92 -11.15 -19.45
N GLN A 330 11.79 -10.49 -19.18
CA GLN A 330 11.10 -10.57 -17.87
C GLN A 330 10.42 -11.91 -17.61
N HIS A 331 10.01 -12.62 -18.66
CA HIS A 331 9.29 -13.90 -18.56
C HIS A 331 9.91 -14.94 -19.50
N PRO A 332 11.14 -15.41 -19.22
CA PRO A 332 11.73 -16.44 -20.05
C PRO A 332 10.90 -17.71 -19.94
N ILE A 333 10.66 -18.44 -21.04
CA ILE A 333 9.77 -19.61 -21.05
C ILE A 333 10.10 -20.62 -19.93
N ARG A 334 11.38 -20.79 -19.61
CA ARG A 334 11.87 -21.62 -18.50
C ARG A 334 11.36 -21.24 -17.10
N SER A 335 10.82 -20.03 -16.89
CA SER A 335 10.22 -19.62 -15.61
C SER A 335 8.77 -20.07 -15.45
N LEU A 336 8.12 -20.59 -16.50
CA LEU A 336 6.73 -21.05 -16.49
C LEU A 336 6.63 -22.52 -16.05
N VAL A 337 7.00 -22.79 -14.79
CA VAL A 337 7.08 -24.16 -14.24
C VAL A 337 5.82 -24.64 -13.51
N LYS A 338 4.88 -23.74 -13.23
CA LYS A 338 3.63 -24.07 -12.54
C LYS A 338 2.57 -24.54 -13.53
N GLU A 339 1.61 -25.34 -13.07
CA GLU A 339 0.44 -25.70 -13.88
C GLU A 339 -0.29 -24.42 -14.36
N PRO A 340 -0.67 -24.35 -15.64
CA PRO A 340 -1.36 -23.19 -16.18
C PRO A 340 -2.74 -23.04 -15.53
N PRO A 341 -3.14 -21.82 -15.14
CA PRO A 341 -4.46 -21.59 -14.56
C PRO A 341 -5.57 -21.92 -15.59
N PRO A 342 -6.77 -22.33 -15.13
CA PRO A 342 -7.89 -22.63 -16.01
C PRO A 342 -8.39 -21.37 -16.72
N LYS A 343 -8.91 -21.54 -17.94
CA LYS A 343 -9.53 -20.46 -18.71
C LYS A 343 -10.87 -20.07 -18.10
N GLU A 344 -11.09 -18.79 -17.86
CA GLU A 344 -12.39 -18.25 -17.52
C GLU A 344 -13.03 -17.60 -18.76
N TRP A 345 -14.18 -18.09 -19.20
CA TRP A 345 -14.90 -17.50 -20.33
C TRP A 345 -15.87 -16.40 -19.86
N LEU A 346 -16.02 -15.36 -20.68
CA LEU A 346 -17.10 -14.37 -20.63
C LEU A 346 -18.22 -14.74 -21.62
N VAL A 347 -17.83 -15.17 -22.81
CA VAL A 347 -18.69 -15.84 -23.80
C VAL A 347 -18.06 -17.20 -24.06
N ASP A 348 -18.81 -18.27 -23.78
CA ASP A 348 -18.25 -19.62 -23.76
C ASP A 348 -17.55 -19.98 -25.08
N ASN A 349 -16.32 -20.49 -25.00
CA ASN A 349 -15.48 -20.84 -26.15
C ASN A 349 -15.21 -19.72 -27.19
N LEU A 350 -15.56 -18.46 -26.90
CA LEU A 350 -15.39 -17.35 -27.84
C LEU A 350 -14.62 -16.18 -27.24
N LEU A 351 -15.00 -15.67 -26.07
CA LEU A 351 -14.35 -14.53 -25.41
C LEU A 351 -13.88 -14.93 -24.01
N GLU A 352 -12.56 -14.93 -23.79
CA GLU A 352 -11.97 -15.16 -22.48
C GLU A 352 -12.06 -13.88 -21.62
N LYS A 353 -12.38 -14.06 -20.34
CA LYS A 353 -12.44 -12.97 -19.37
C LYS A 353 -11.05 -12.38 -19.14
N SER A 354 -10.98 -11.06 -18.96
CA SER A 354 -9.75 -10.33 -18.67
C SER A 354 -8.69 -10.39 -19.78
N LYS A 355 -9.09 -10.71 -21.02
CA LYS A 355 -8.24 -10.68 -22.21
C LYS A 355 -8.75 -9.65 -23.21
N PRO A 356 -7.88 -8.90 -23.89
CA PRO A 356 -8.29 -8.06 -25.00
C PRO A 356 -8.77 -8.92 -26.18
N ALA A 357 -9.88 -8.52 -26.80
CA ALA A 357 -10.42 -9.16 -27.99
C ALA A 357 -10.63 -8.12 -29.10
N LEU A 358 -10.44 -8.53 -30.35
CA LEU A 358 -10.63 -7.68 -31.53
C LEU A 358 -11.77 -8.22 -32.38
N LEU A 359 -12.84 -7.42 -32.54
CA LEU A 359 -13.92 -7.70 -33.49
C LEU A 359 -13.65 -6.92 -34.80
N ALA A 360 -13.31 -7.63 -35.88
CA ALA A 360 -12.95 -7.05 -37.16
C ALA A 360 -13.77 -7.62 -38.32
N SER A 361 -14.16 -6.77 -39.25
CA SER A 361 -14.89 -7.08 -40.49
C SER A 361 -14.88 -5.85 -41.41
N ILE A 362 -15.32 -6.03 -42.66
CA ILE A 362 -15.48 -4.92 -43.62
C ILE A 362 -16.52 -3.88 -43.12
N GLY A 363 -16.46 -2.66 -43.64
CA GLY A 363 -17.39 -1.58 -43.27
C GLY A 363 -18.85 -1.94 -43.56
N GLY A 364 -19.78 -1.48 -42.73
CA GLY A 364 -21.22 -1.64 -42.96
C GLY A 364 -21.85 -2.99 -42.58
N VAL A 365 -21.10 -3.96 -42.06
CA VAL A 365 -21.62 -5.31 -41.73
C VAL A 365 -22.17 -5.41 -40.30
N GLY A 366 -22.22 -4.29 -39.56
CA GLY A 366 -22.83 -4.26 -38.23
C GLY A 366 -21.91 -4.63 -37.06
N LYS A 367 -20.58 -4.45 -37.17
CA LYS A 367 -19.64 -4.67 -36.04
C LYS A 367 -20.05 -3.96 -34.76
N SER A 368 -20.31 -2.65 -34.87
CA SER A 368 -20.69 -1.80 -33.74
C SER A 368 -22.04 -2.24 -33.17
N MET A 369 -22.94 -2.70 -34.03
CA MET A 369 -24.24 -3.26 -33.64
C MET A 369 -24.06 -4.57 -32.84
N MET A 370 -23.17 -5.46 -33.28
CA MET A 370 -22.85 -6.71 -32.58
C MET A 370 -22.13 -6.47 -31.26
N ALA A 371 -21.26 -5.46 -31.18
CA ALA A 371 -20.60 -5.07 -29.94
C ALA A 371 -21.61 -4.51 -28.92
N LEU A 372 -22.58 -3.71 -29.39
CA LEU A 372 -23.67 -3.20 -28.55
C LEU A 372 -24.62 -4.32 -28.09
N ASP A 373 -24.96 -5.27 -28.97
CA ASP A 373 -25.74 -6.45 -28.63
C ASP A 373 -25.05 -7.30 -27.55
N LEU A 374 -23.73 -7.52 -27.68
CA LEU A 374 -22.93 -8.21 -26.67
C LEU A 374 -23.02 -7.48 -25.31
N ALA A 375 -22.91 -6.16 -25.30
CA ALA A 375 -22.96 -5.37 -24.07
C ALA A 375 -24.31 -5.52 -23.35
N ILE A 376 -25.42 -5.48 -24.08
CA ILE A 376 -26.77 -5.69 -23.51
C ILE A 376 -26.90 -7.12 -22.93
N LYS A 377 -26.39 -8.13 -23.62
CA LYS A 377 -26.45 -9.52 -23.14
C LYS A 377 -25.57 -9.78 -21.92
N ILE A 378 -24.38 -9.18 -21.88
CA ILE A 378 -23.52 -9.21 -20.68
C ILE A 378 -24.22 -8.51 -19.51
N SER A 379 -24.91 -7.40 -19.73
CA SER A 379 -25.60 -6.71 -18.64
C SER A 379 -26.79 -7.52 -18.11
N GLN A 380 -27.43 -8.32 -18.97
CA GLN A 380 -28.44 -9.30 -18.55
C GLN A 380 -27.84 -10.53 -17.84
N GLY A 381 -26.55 -10.81 -18.06
CA GLY A 381 -25.87 -11.99 -17.53
C GLY A 381 -26.32 -13.33 -18.13
N GLN A 382 -27.05 -13.27 -19.25
CA GLN A 382 -27.62 -14.45 -19.93
C GLN A 382 -27.81 -14.18 -21.42
N GLY A 383 -28.17 -15.23 -22.16
CA GLY A 383 -28.38 -15.18 -23.60
C GLY A 383 -27.18 -15.71 -24.38
N ASN A 384 -27.27 -15.65 -25.71
CA ASN A 384 -26.26 -16.17 -26.61
C ASN A 384 -25.73 -15.06 -27.53
N TRP A 385 -24.42 -15.07 -27.76
CA TRP A 385 -23.74 -14.21 -28.72
C TRP A 385 -22.96 -15.09 -29.69
N PHE A 386 -23.29 -15.02 -30.99
CA PHE A 386 -22.83 -15.97 -32.01
C PHE A 386 -23.03 -17.44 -31.63
N ASP A 387 -24.21 -17.80 -31.11
CA ASP A 387 -24.56 -19.15 -30.65
C ASP A 387 -23.74 -19.67 -29.44
N HIS A 388 -22.92 -18.80 -28.84
CA HIS A 388 -22.19 -19.10 -27.61
C HIS A 388 -22.86 -18.44 -26.40
N PRO A 389 -23.11 -19.18 -25.30
CA PRO A 389 -23.76 -18.62 -24.13
C PRO A 389 -22.87 -17.60 -23.40
N ILE A 390 -23.51 -16.54 -22.90
CA ILE A 390 -22.93 -15.63 -21.91
C ILE A 390 -22.80 -16.38 -20.59
N THR A 391 -21.60 -16.48 -20.05
CA THR A 391 -21.31 -17.25 -18.83
C THR A 391 -21.25 -16.39 -17.57
N LYS A 392 -21.04 -15.08 -17.72
CA LYS A 392 -20.95 -14.10 -16.62
C LYS A 392 -21.59 -12.77 -17.03
N GLY A 393 -22.34 -12.17 -16.10
CA GLY A 393 -22.85 -10.80 -16.24
C GLY A 393 -22.00 -9.75 -15.54
N GLY A 394 -22.16 -8.49 -15.92
CA GLY A 394 -21.50 -7.37 -15.28
C GLY A 394 -21.82 -6.02 -15.92
N ASN A 395 -21.40 -4.94 -15.26
CA ASN A 395 -21.53 -3.60 -15.82
C ASN A 395 -20.63 -3.46 -17.06
N VAL A 396 -21.16 -2.84 -18.10
CA VAL A 396 -20.46 -2.67 -19.38
C VAL A 396 -20.32 -1.18 -19.68
N VAL A 397 -19.16 -0.77 -20.21
CA VAL A 397 -18.95 0.58 -20.74
C VAL A 397 -18.70 0.46 -22.24
N ILE A 398 -19.47 1.19 -23.02
CA ILE A 398 -19.29 1.33 -24.47
C ILE A 398 -18.77 2.72 -24.73
N ILE A 399 -17.56 2.82 -25.26
CA ILE A 399 -16.99 4.08 -25.73
C ILE A 399 -17.19 4.14 -27.24
N SER A 400 -18.13 4.97 -27.70
CA SER A 400 -18.37 5.18 -29.13
C SER A 400 -17.67 6.43 -29.61
N ALA A 401 -16.75 6.26 -30.55
CA ALA A 401 -16.06 7.38 -31.21
C ALA A 401 -16.82 7.96 -32.40
N GLU A 402 -17.76 7.19 -32.96
CA GLU A 402 -18.46 7.53 -34.22
C GLU A 402 -19.89 8.01 -33.99
N ASP A 403 -20.60 7.45 -33.01
CA ASP A 403 -22.04 7.68 -32.82
C ASP A 403 -22.30 8.68 -31.67
N ASP A 404 -23.31 9.53 -31.86
CA ASP A 404 -23.89 10.37 -30.81
C ASP A 404 -24.94 9.59 -29.99
N LEU A 405 -25.42 10.19 -28.90
CA LEU A 405 -26.43 9.58 -28.03
C LEU A 405 -27.75 9.28 -28.77
N VAL A 406 -28.11 10.09 -29.76
CA VAL A 406 -29.34 9.90 -30.53
C VAL A 406 -29.26 8.64 -31.37
N GLU A 407 -28.16 8.44 -32.09
CA GLU A 407 -27.93 7.25 -32.91
C GLU A 407 -27.73 6.00 -32.05
N MET A 408 -27.02 6.11 -30.93
CA MET A 408 -26.93 5.02 -29.94
C MET A 408 -28.32 4.60 -29.44
N HIS A 409 -29.21 5.56 -29.15
CA HIS A 409 -30.57 5.25 -28.72
C HIS A 409 -31.37 4.51 -29.80
N ARG A 410 -31.26 4.91 -31.07
CA ARG A 410 -31.91 4.19 -32.19
C ARG A 410 -31.45 2.74 -32.28
N ARG A 411 -30.13 2.50 -32.16
CA ARG A 411 -29.54 1.16 -32.23
C ARG A 411 -29.94 0.28 -31.06
N ILE A 412 -29.95 0.83 -29.84
CA ILE A 412 -30.43 0.13 -28.65
C ILE A 412 -31.90 -0.27 -28.83
N ASN A 413 -32.74 0.64 -29.33
CA ASN A 413 -34.16 0.35 -29.56
C ASN A 413 -34.36 -0.76 -30.62
N ALA A 414 -33.48 -0.84 -31.62
CA ALA A 414 -33.52 -1.92 -32.61
C ALA A 414 -33.06 -3.28 -32.05
N LEU A 415 -32.12 -3.29 -31.10
CA LEU A 415 -31.62 -4.52 -30.45
C LEU A 415 -32.53 -5.01 -29.32
N ASP A 416 -33.14 -4.10 -28.59
CA ASP A 416 -33.99 -4.38 -27.43
C ASP A 416 -35.34 -3.65 -27.53
N PRO A 417 -36.20 -4.04 -28.50
CA PRO A 417 -37.48 -3.37 -28.76
C PRO A 417 -38.50 -3.53 -27.62
N HIS A 418 -38.27 -4.51 -26.73
CA HIS A 418 -39.13 -4.78 -25.58
C HIS A 418 -38.59 -4.19 -24.27
N ASN A 419 -37.50 -3.44 -24.34
CA ASN A 419 -36.87 -2.78 -23.19
C ASN A 419 -36.48 -3.73 -22.04
N LYS A 420 -36.09 -4.96 -22.36
CA LYS A 420 -35.60 -5.95 -21.38
C LYS A 420 -34.37 -5.46 -20.61
N ARG A 421 -33.65 -4.48 -21.16
CA ARG A 421 -32.52 -3.83 -20.46
C ARG A 421 -32.91 -3.19 -19.13
N PHE A 422 -34.17 -2.83 -18.90
CA PHE A 422 -34.62 -2.27 -17.62
C PHE A 422 -34.73 -3.33 -16.51
N ASP A 423 -34.82 -4.60 -16.88
CA ASP A 423 -34.87 -5.73 -15.94
C ASP A 423 -33.47 -6.34 -15.70
N ALA A 424 -32.43 -5.76 -16.31
CA ALA A 424 -31.07 -6.28 -16.23
C ALA A 424 -30.46 -6.04 -14.83
N PRO A 425 -29.74 -7.02 -14.26
CA PRO A 425 -29.07 -6.87 -12.97
C PRO A 425 -27.85 -5.92 -13.02
N TYR A 426 -27.39 -5.55 -14.21
CA TYR A 426 -26.23 -4.69 -14.43
C TYR A 426 -26.51 -3.61 -15.48
N ASP A 427 -25.73 -2.53 -15.41
CA ASP A 427 -25.88 -1.37 -16.29
C ASP A 427 -24.99 -1.45 -17.53
N VAL A 428 -25.47 -0.85 -18.64
CA VAL A 428 -24.65 -0.50 -19.80
C VAL A 428 -24.50 1.01 -19.88
N TYR A 429 -23.29 1.52 -19.71
CA TYR A 429 -22.95 2.93 -19.83
C TYR A 429 -22.45 3.23 -21.23
N ALA A 430 -23.17 4.08 -21.98
CA ALA A 430 -22.72 4.58 -23.27
C ALA A 430 -21.98 5.92 -23.10
N TYR A 431 -20.73 5.96 -23.52
CA TYR A 431 -19.89 7.16 -23.56
C TYR A 431 -19.63 7.53 -25.02
N THR A 432 -20.34 8.54 -25.51
CA THR A 432 -20.26 9.02 -26.89
C THR A 432 -19.29 10.19 -26.96
N ILE A 433 -18.19 10.02 -27.71
CA ILE A 433 -17.17 11.07 -27.89
C ILE A 433 -17.77 12.32 -28.59
N PRO A 434 -18.65 12.20 -29.61
CA PRO A 434 -19.23 13.37 -30.26
C PRO A 434 -20.03 14.31 -29.33
N ASP A 435 -20.59 13.79 -28.24
CA ASP A 435 -21.38 14.57 -27.28
C ASP A 435 -20.54 15.22 -26.18
N GLN A 436 -19.22 14.99 -26.16
CA GLN A 436 -18.37 15.52 -25.10
C GLN A 436 -18.02 17.00 -25.33
N PRO A 437 -18.16 17.86 -24.32
CA PRO A 437 -17.87 19.29 -24.43
C PRO A 437 -16.37 19.60 -24.55
N LYS A 438 -15.49 18.61 -24.30
CA LYS A 438 -14.04 18.74 -24.37
C LYS A 438 -13.47 17.55 -25.15
N PRO A 439 -12.37 17.75 -25.91
CA PRO A 439 -11.65 16.65 -26.54
C PRO A 439 -11.22 15.62 -25.50
N LEU A 440 -11.47 14.34 -25.80
CA LEU A 440 -11.03 13.23 -24.96
C LEU A 440 -9.60 12.84 -25.33
N THR A 441 -8.63 13.11 -24.46
CA THR A 441 -7.28 12.57 -24.58
C THR A 441 -7.23 11.22 -23.88
N LEU A 442 -7.11 10.13 -24.64
CA LEU A 442 -7.05 8.75 -24.14
C LEU A 442 -5.62 8.28 -23.81
N ILE A 443 -4.66 9.19 -23.68
CA ILE A 443 -3.24 8.87 -23.43
C ILE A 443 -2.66 9.81 -22.38
#